data_AF-A0A6L9S475-F1
#
_entry.id   AF-A0A6L9S475-F1
#
_cell.length_a   1.000
_cell.length_b   1.000
_cell.length_c   1.000
_cell.angle_alpha   90.00
_cell.angle_beta   90.00
_cell.angle_gamma   90.00
#
_symmetry.space_group_name_H-M   'P 1'
#
loop_
_entity.id
_entity.type
_entity.pdbx_description
1 polymer ?
#
loop_
_entity_poly.entity_id
_entity_poly.type
_entity_poly.pdbx_seq_one_letter_code
_entity_poly.pdbx_strand_id
1 'polypeptide(L)'
;MKRQLSMQAVQDQSGGTISSAVIGSYERGERVPSVVRLAQIADFYGVPVDSLVSGREGGQPAANGDDGKVVLDLDALRKAPEEAQHLVRFVNGVQQKRGDFGGSILTIRGDDVWMVSSMYEITPAELREKMAAWGVIASDA
;
A
#
# COMPACT_ATOMS: atom_id res chain seq x y z
N MET A 1 -0.32 -6.10 -15.47
CA MET A 1 -1.61 -6.68 -15.93
C MET A 1 -1.85 -7.98 -15.15
N LYS A 2 -2.90 -8.06 -14.31
CA LYS A 2 -3.27 -9.33 -13.65
C LYS A 2 -3.90 -10.24 -14.70
N ARG A 3 -3.26 -11.37 -15.02
CA ARG A 3 -3.82 -12.37 -15.93
C ARG A 3 -4.86 -13.20 -15.17
N GLN A 4 -6.14 -12.95 -15.42
CA GLN A 4 -7.22 -13.84 -14.97
C GLN A 4 -7.24 -15.07 -15.88
N LEU A 5 -6.41 -16.07 -15.56
CA LEU A 5 -6.46 -17.37 -16.24
C LEU A 5 -7.61 -18.20 -15.66
N SER A 6 -8.35 -18.90 -16.51
CA SER A 6 -9.32 -19.89 -16.04
C SER A 6 -8.58 -21.05 -15.37
N MET A 7 -9.20 -21.68 -14.37
CA MET A 7 -8.58 -22.79 -13.63
C MET A 7 -8.15 -23.95 -14.55
N GLN A 8 -8.89 -24.18 -15.65
CA GLN A 8 -8.54 -25.14 -16.68
C GLN A 8 -7.27 -24.74 -17.44
N ALA A 9 -7.14 -23.46 -17.81
CA ALA A 9 -5.96 -22.94 -18.50
C ALA A 9 -4.68 -23.04 -17.65
N VAL A 10 -4.80 -22.94 -16.33
CA VAL A 10 -3.66 -23.11 -15.40
C VAL A 10 -3.15 -24.54 -15.39
N GLN A 11 -4.06 -25.52 -15.44
CA GLN A 11 -3.71 -26.93 -15.47
C GLN A 11 -3.04 -27.31 -16.81
N ASP A 12 -3.59 -26.82 -17.92
CA ASP A 12 -3.05 -27.08 -19.25
C ASP A 12 -1.68 -26.40 -19.44
N GLN A 13 -1.51 -25.17 -18.93
CA GLN A 13 -0.27 -24.40 -19.06
C GLN A 13 0.85 -24.85 -18.08
N SER A 14 0.51 -25.57 -17.01
CA SER A 14 1.49 -26.16 -16.06
C SER A 14 1.88 -27.60 -16.38
N GLY A 15 1.38 -28.16 -17.48
CA GLY A 15 1.61 -29.56 -17.86
C GLY A 15 1.07 -30.57 -16.84
N GLY A 16 0.01 -30.20 -16.10
CA GLY A 16 -0.58 -31.04 -15.05
C GLY A 16 0.13 -31.01 -13.69
N THR A 17 1.24 -30.27 -13.56
CA THR A 17 1.99 -30.13 -12.29
C THR A 17 1.22 -29.33 -11.23
N ILE A 18 0.29 -28.48 -11.69
CA ILE A 18 -0.61 -27.70 -10.84
C ILE A 18 -2.05 -28.04 -11.23
N SER A 19 -2.66 -28.99 -10.52
CA SER A 19 -4.07 -29.34 -10.71
C SER A 19 -4.99 -28.18 -10.32
N SER A 20 -5.98 -27.90 -11.17
CA SER A 20 -7.04 -26.93 -10.93
C SER A 20 -7.76 -27.16 -9.59
N ALA A 21 -8.01 -28.42 -9.23
CA ALA A 21 -8.62 -28.80 -7.95
C ALA A 21 -7.75 -28.39 -6.75
N VAL A 22 -6.42 -28.47 -6.88
CA VAL A 22 -5.47 -28.13 -5.82
C VAL A 22 -5.42 -26.62 -5.58
N ILE A 23 -5.44 -25.80 -6.64
CA ILE A 23 -5.55 -24.34 -6.51
C ILE A 23 -6.86 -23.97 -5.83
N GLY A 24 -7.98 -24.58 -6.23
CA GLY A 24 -9.29 -24.29 -5.63
C GLY A 24 -9.33 -24.56 -4.12
N SER A 25 -8.68 -25.62 -3.64
CA SER A 25 -8.59 -25.90 -2.21
C SER A 25 -7.67 -24.92 -1.45
N TYR A 26 -6.67 -24.33 -2.11
CA TYR A 26 -5.86 -23.25 -1.51
C TYR A 26 -6.64 -21.94 -1.42
N GLU A 27 -7.37 -21.57 -2.48
CA GLU A 27 -8.16 -20.34 -2.51
C GLU A 27 -9.29 -20.34 -1.48
N ARG A 28 -9.91 -21.51 -1.23
CA ARG A 28 -10.97 -21.67 -0.20
C ARG A 28 -10.43 -21.87 1.22
N GLY A 29 -9.11 -21.96 1.39
CA GLY A 29 -8.48 -22.23 2.69
C GLY A 29 -8.71 -23.64 3.23
N GLU A 30 -9.19 -24.57 2.40
CA GLU A 30 -9.39 -25.98 2.77
C GLU A 30 -8.07 -26.73 2.93
N ARG A 31 -6.98 -26.20 2.34
CA ARG A 31 -5.64 -26.76 2.43
C ARG A 31 -4.61 -25.67 2.59
N VAL A 32 -3.58 -25.93 3.39
CA VAL A 32 -2.43 -25.04 3.55
C VAL A 32 -1.33 -25.46 2.56
N PRO A 33 -0.85 -24.57 1.68
CA PRO A 33 0.28 -24.86 0.80
C PRO A 33 1.59 -24.85 1.59
N SER A 34 2.55 -25.70 1.18
CA SER A 34 3.92 -25.57 1.67
C SER A 34 4.60 -24.35 1.05
N VAL A 35 5.67 -23.86 1.68
CA VAL A 35 6.48 -22.73 1.15
C VAL A 35 6.99 -23.02 -0.27
N VAL A 36 7.46 -24.25 -0.53
CA VAL A 36 7.90 -24.68 -1.86
C VAL A 36 6.75 -24.59 -2.88
N ARG A 37 5.52 -24.94 -2.47
CA ARG A 37 4.36 -24.89 -3.35
C ARG A 37 3.94 -23.45 -3.66
N LEU A 38 4.04 -22.54 -2.70
CA LEU A 38 3.82 -21.11 -2.92
C LEU A 38 4.83 -20.56 -3.95
N ALA A 39 6.12 -20.90 -3.83
CA ALA A 39 7.15 -20.47 -4.78
C ALA A 39 6.83 -20.95 -6.21
N GLN A 40 6.44 -22.21 -6.38
CA GLN A 40 6.05 -22.75 -7.69
C GLN A 40 4.84 -22.03 -8.31
N ILE A 41 3.86 -21.66 -7.49
CA ILE A 41 2.68 -20.90 -7.93
C ILE A 41 3.10 -19.49 -8.34
N ALA A 42 3.97 -18.84 -7.56
CA ALA A 42 4.51 -17.51 -7.83
C ALA A 42 5.28 -17.48 -9.16
N ASP A 43 6.18 -18.44 -9.37
CA ASP A 43 6.94 -18.60 -10.62
C ASP A 43 6.01 -18.80 -11.83
N PHE A 44 4.99 -19.66 -11.67
CA PHE A 44 4.02 -19.93 -12.73
C PHE A 44 3.25 -18.67 -13.16
N TYR A 45 2.86 -17.83 -12.20
CA TYR A 45 2.16 -16.57 -12.47
C TYR A 45 3.09 -15.39 -12.77
N GLY A 46 4.41 -15.56 -12.64
CA GLY A 46 5.41 -14.50 -12.83
C GLY A 46 5.30 -13.37 -11.81
N VAL A 47 4.99 -13.69 -10.55
CA VAL A 47 4.87 -12.73 -9.44
C VAL A 47 5.85 -13.09 -8.30
N PRO A 48 6.28 -12.13 -7.47
CA PRO A 48 7.05 -12.44 -6.26
C PRO A 48 6.26 -13.33 -5.29
N VAL A 49 6.94 -14.24 -4.57
CA VAL A 49 6.28 -15.16 -3.63
C VAL A 49 5.61 -14.43 -2.47
N ASP A 50 6.17 -13.31 -2.02
CA ASP A 50 5.57 -12.44 -1.01
C ASP A 50 4.21 -11.87 -1.45
N SER A 51 3.98 -11.72 -2.75
CA SER A 51 2.72 -11.22 -3.29
C SER A 51 1.57 -12.23 -3.17
N LEU A 52 1.86 -13.51 -2.89
CA LEU A 52 0.85 -14.55 -2.64
C LEU A 52 0.40 -14.62 -1.18
N VAL A 53 1.21 -14.10 -0.26
CA VAL A 53 0.96 -14.13 1.19
C VAL A 53 0.60 -12.77 1.76
N SER A 54 0.97 -11.70 1.06
CA SER A 54 0.48 -10.35 1.33
C SER A 54 -1.00 -10.30 0.95
N GLY A 55 -1.87 -9.96 1.91
CA GLY A 55 -3.32 -9.99 1.74
C GLY A 55 -3.82 -9.19 0.54
N ARG A 56 -5.13 -9.26 0.25
CA ARG A 56 -5.81 -8.59 -0.90
C ARG A 56 -5.65 -7.07 -0.99
N GLU A 57 -4.87 -6.45 -0.12
CA GLU A 57 -4.41 -5.08 -0.22
C GLU A 57 -3.00 -5.10 -0.83
N GLY A 58 -2.95 -4.96 -2.16
CA GLY A 58 -1.67 -4.92 -2.87
C GLY A 58 -0.87 -3.70 -2.42
N GLY A 59 0.35 -3.94 -1.93
CA GLY A 59 1.33 -2.90 -1.69
C GLY A 59 2.43 -3.38 -0.77
N GLN A 60 3.61 -3.65 -1.37
CA GLN A 60 4.99 -3.63 -0.86
C GLN A 60 5.28 -4.21 0.56
N PRO A 61 6.42 -4.92 0.76
CA PRO A 61 6.83 -5.42 2.08
C PRO A 61 6.69 -4.34 3.16
N ALA A 62 5.91 -4.67 4.19
CA ALA A 62 5.76 -3.87 5.40
C ALA A 62 7.14 -3.70 6.04
N ALA A 63 7.80 -2.60 5.72
CA ALA A 63 8.90 -2.10 6.53
C ALA A 63 8.29 -1.50 7.80
N ASN A 64 8.27 -2.34 8.85
CA ASN A 64 8.12 -1.96 10.25
C ASN A 64 6.77 -1.35 10.68
N GLY A 65 5.90 -2.19 11.27
CA GLY A 65 5.14 -1.93 12.52
C GLY A 65 4.22 -0.71 12.69
N ASP A 66 4.22 0.23 11.76
CA ASP A 66 3.29 1.36 11.68
C ASP A 66 2.50 1.16 10.39
N ASP A 67 1.18 1.32 10.41
CA ASP A 67 0.33 1.30 9.20
C ASP A 67 0.72 2.41 8.18
N GLY A 68 1.79 3.14 8.46
CA GLY A 68 2.33 4.26 7.71
C GLY A 68 1.41 5.47 7.73
N LYS A 69 0.33 5.45 8.52
CA LYS A 69 -0.64 6.53 8.59
C LYS A 69 -0.01 7.75 9.26
N VAL A 70 -0.43 8.94 8.83
CA VAL A 70 -0.05 10.20 9.46
C VAL A 70 -1.31 11.01 9.67
N VAL A 71 -1.51 11.52 10.88
CA VAL A 71 -2.58 12.48 11.20
C VAL A 71 -1.99 13.88 11.06
N LEU A 72 -2.51 14.65 10.12
CA LEU A 72 -2.07 16.01 9.86
C LEU A 72 -2.98 17.01 10.57
N ASP A 73 -2.37 17.99 11.23
CA ASP A 73 -3.04 19.21 11.68
C ASP A 73 -3.11 20.19 10.49
N LEU A 74 -4.33 20.47 10.04
CA LEU A 74 -4.58 21.32 8.88
C LEU A 74 -4.41 22.82 9.19
N ASP A 75 -4.58 23.23 10.44
CA ASP A 75 -4.35 24.61 10.86
C ASP A 75 -2.86 24.92 10.91
N ALA A 76 -2.05 23.97 11.40
CA ALA A 76 -0.60 24.04 11.33
C ALA A 76 -0.09 23.99 9.89
N LEU A 77 -0.66 23.10 9.06
CA LEU A 77 -0.29 22.96 7.65
C LEU A 77 -0.52 24.26 6.84
N ARG A 78 -1.56 25.03 7.14
CA ARG A 78 -1.79 26.35 6.50
C ARG A 78 -0.73 27.39 6.84
N LYS A 79 0.00 27.20 7.94
CA LYS A 79 1.09 28.09 8.41
C LYS A 79 2.48 27.51 8.12
N ALA A 80 2.55 26.34 7.49
CA ALA A 80 3.79 25.65 7.17
C ALA A 80 4.64 26.48 6.19
N PRO A 81 5.98 26.29 6.19
CA PRO A 81 6.85 27.03 5.30
C PRO A 81 6.61 26.66 3.82
N GLU A 82 7.18 27.45 2.91
CA GLU A 82 7.04 27.24 1.46
C GLU A 82 7.53 25.84 1.04
N GLU A 83 8.50 25.26 1.75
CA GLU A 83 8.95 23.89 1.48
C GLU A 83 7.81 22.86 1.64
N ALA A 84 6.77 23.13 2.45
CA ALA A 84 5.62 22.25 2.60
C ALA A 84 4.62 22.31 1.42
N GLN A 85 4.89 23.08 0.36
CA GLN A 85 3.92 23.35 -0.70
C GLN A 85 3.37 22.09 -1.40
N HIS A 86 4.16 21.04 -1.62
CA HIS A 86 3.68 19.83 -2.29
C HIS A 86 2.72 19.07 -1.38
N LEU A 87 3.01 19.01 -0.07
CA LEU A 87 2.10 18.45 0.92
C LEU A 87 0.79 19.25 0.99
N VAL A 88 0.85 20.58 1.01
CA VAL A 88 -0.34 21.46 1.01
C VAL A 88 -1.21 21.20 -0.23
N ARG A 89 -0.61 21.14 -1.41
CA ARG A 89 -1.34 20.86 -2.67
C ARG A 89 -1.98 19.48 -2.66
N PHE A 90 -1.25 18.48 -2.17
CA PHE A 90 -1.77 17.12 -2.04
C PHE A 90 -3.00 17.07 -1.13
N VAL A 91 -2.89 17.65 0.07
CA VAL A 91 -3.97 17.70 1.07
C VAL A 91 -5.21 18.41 0.51
N ASN A 92 -5.05 19.55 -0.16
CA ASN A 92 -6.16 20.25 -0.82
C ASN A 92 -6.87 19.36 -1.85
N GLY A 93 -6.13 18.57 -2.63
CA GLY A 93 -6.69 17.60 -3.57
C GLY A 93 -7.49 16.49 -2.86
N VAL A 94 -6.99 15.98 -1.74
CA VAL A 94 -7.69 14.99 -0.91
C VAL A 94 -8.99 15.57 -0.34
N GLN A 95 -8.96 16.77 0.22
CA GLN A 95 -10.15 17.45 0.75
C GLN A 95 -11.20 17.67 -0.33
N GLN A 96 -10.79 18.17 -1.50
CA GLN A 96 -11.70 18.39 -2.63
C GLN A 96 -12.38 17.10 -3.09
N LYS A 97 -11.64 15.99 -3.13
CA LYS A 97 -12.18 14.69 -3.54
C LYS A 97 -13.14 14.10 -2.49
N ARG A 98 -12.88 14.35 -1.20
CA ARG A 98 -13.73 13.88 -0.10
C ARG A 98 -14.93 14.79 0.18
N GLY A 99 -14.91 16.03 -0.30
CA GLY A 99 -15.84 17.06 0.15
C GLY A 99 -15.61 17.47 1.61
N ASP A 100 -14.38 17.25 2.12
CA ASP A 100 -14.01 17.36 3.52
C ASP A 100 -13.20 18.64 3.77
N PHE A 101 -13.90 19.77 3.88
CA PHE A 101 -13.30 21.09 4.09
C PHE A 101 -13.42 21.60 5.54
N GLY A 102 -14.23 20.92 6.36
CA GLY A 102 -14.55 21.35 7.72
C GLY A 102 -13.62 20.78 8.81
N GLY A 103 -12.80 19.79 8.49
CA GLY A 103 -11.87 19.19 9.44
C GLY A 103 -10.69 20.12 9.79
N SER A 104 -10.26 20.09 11.05
CA SER A 104 -8.95 20.61 11.49
C SER A 104 -7.86 19.53 11.42
N ILE A 105 -8.25 18.27 11.24
CA ILE A 105 -7.35 17.12 11.13
C ILE A 105 -7.63 16.33 9.86
N LEU A 106 -6.59 15.74 9.28
CA LEU A 106 -6.72 14.82 8.15
C LEU A 106 -5.75 13.64 8.31
N THR A 107 -6.28 12.42 8.33
CA THR A 107 -5.45 11.21 8.27
C THR A 107 -5.14 10.84 6.82
N ILE A 108 -3.85 10.72 6.50
CA ILE A 108 -3.32 10.19 5.24
C ILE A 108 -2.73 8.79 5.45
N ARG A 109 -2.78 7.94 4.43
CA ARG A 109 -2.30 6.54 4.50
C ARG A 109 -0.79 6.44 4.22
N GLY A 110 -0.18 5.31 4.54
CA GLY A 110 1.23 5.03 4.19
C GLY A 110 1.55 5.22 2.70
N ASP A 111 0.67 4.75 1.82
CA ASP A 111 0.81 4.94 0.37
C ASP A 111 0.80 6.41 -0.03
N ASP A 112 -0.03 7.23 0.63
CA ASP A 112 -0.10 8.66 0.37
C ASP A 112 1.21 9.34 0.81
N VAL A 113 1.78 8.93 1.95
CA VAL A 113 3.08 9.44 2.42
C VAL A 113 4.19 9.10 1.43
N TRP A 114 4.21 7.87 0.90
CA TRP A 114 5.18 7.45 -0.11
C TRP A 114 5.03 8.23 -1.43
N MET A 115 3.80 8.43 -1.89
CA MET A 115 3.53 9.22 -3.09
C MET A 115 3.97 10.68 -2.93
N VAL A 116 3.68 11.30 -1.78
CA VAL A 116 4.09 12.68 -1.51
C VAL A 116 5.62 12.77 -1.36
N SER A 117 6.27 11.79 -0.72
CA SER A 117 7.74 11.81 -0.56
C SER A 117 8.46 11.77 -1.90
N SER A 118 7.86 11.10 -2.89
CA SER A 118 8.34 11.06 -4.27
C SER A 118 8.30 12.45 -4.95
N MET A 119 7.36 13.32 -4.59
CA MET A 119 7.32 14.71 -5.08
C MET A 119 8.46 15.58 -4.53
N TYR A 120 9.03 15.15 -3.39
CA TYR A 120 10.15 15.80 -2.72
C TYR A 120 11.50 15.14 -3.05
N GLU A 121 11.52 14.07 -3.84
CA GLU A 121 12.71 13.26 -4.11
C GLU A 121 13.41 12.73 -2.85
N ILE A 122 12.62 12.44 -1.80
CA ILE A 122 13.10 11.90 -0.52
C ILE A 122 12.36 10.63 -0.13
N THR A 123 12.91 9.92 0.86
CA THR A 123 12.28 8.74 1.44
C THR A 123 11.05 9.10 2.30
N PRO A 124 10.11 8.16 2.51
CA PRO A 124 8.98 8.38 3.41
C PRO A 124 9.38 8.73 4.84
N ALA A 125 10.52 8.22 5.32
CA ALA A 125 11.05 8.53 6.64
C ALA A 125 11.50 10.00 6.74
N GLU A 126 12.28 10.47 5.76
CA GLU A 126 12.72 11.88 5.71
C GLU A 126 11.52 12.84 5.56
N LEU A 127 10.48 12.46 4.81
CA LEU A 127 9.26 13.27 4.74
C LEU A 127 8.56 13.37 6.10
N ARG A 128 8.49 12.28 6.88
CA ARG A 128 7.92 12.31 8.24
C ARG A 128 8.72 13.21 9.17
N GLU A 129 10.05 13.17 9.09
CA GLU A 129 10.91 14.08 9.84
C GLU A 129 10.65 15.54 9.47
N LYS A 130 10.48 15.85 8.18
CA LYS A 130 10.09 17.19 7.72
C LYS A 130 8.70 17.60 8.24
N MET A 131 7.71 16.71 8.16
CA MET A 131 6.37 16.97 8.70
C MET A 131 6.41 17.27 10.21
N ALA A 132 7.22 16.52 10.96
CA ALA A 132 7.44 16.78 12.38
C ALA A 132 8.13 18.14 12.60
N ALA A 133 9.16 18.46 11.83
CA ALA A 133 9.88 19.73 11.90
C ALA A 133 8.99 20.94 11.54
N TRP A 134 8.05 20.78 10.61
CA TRP A 134 7.04 21.80 10.28
C TRP A 134 5.92 21.89 11.33
N GLY A 135 5.87 20.98 12.30
CA GLY A 135 4.82 20.94 13.33
C GLY A 135 3.44 20.59 12.77
N VAL A 136 3.37 19.91 11.61
CA VAL A 136 2.09 19.58 10.95
C VAL A 136 1.54 18.21 11.32
N ILE A 137 2.28 17.43 12.13
CA ILE A 137 1.79 16.17 12.68
C ILE A 137 0.94 16.50 13.92
N ALA A 138 -0.32 16.07 13.91
CA ALA A 138 -1.18 16.23 15.08
C ALA A 138 -0.60 15.41 16.24
N SER A 139 -0.50 16.03 17.42
CA SER A 139 -0.19 15.30 18.65
C SER A 139 -1.44 14.50 19.04
N ASP A 140 -1.29 13.23 19.41
CA ASP A 140 -2.39 12.46 20.01
C ASP A 140 -2.89 13.25 21.23
N ALA A 141 -4.14 13.69 21.17
CA ALA A 141 -4.87 14.31 22.27
C ALA A 141 -5.69 13.25 23.01
#